data_AF-A0A3A6VQR0-F1
#
_entry.id   AF-A0A3A6VQR0-F1
#
_cell.length_a   1.000
_cell.length_b   1.000
_cell.length_c   1.000
_cell.angle_alpha   90.00
_cell.angle_beta   90.00
_cell.angle_gamma   90.00
#
_symmetry.space_group_name_H-M   'P 1'
#
loop_
_entity.id
_entity.type
_entity.pdbx_description
1 polymer ?
#
loop_
_entity_poly.entity_id
_entity_poly.type
_entity_poly.pdbx_seq_one_letter_code
_entity_poly.pdbx_strand_id
1 'polypeptide(L)'
;MLSSTKEYLQALRDGKYLLFLQWPKFIAEYYGKNDKNQEADEMVTLLIFEWLNNGFCLDDIKKFAILYAVHEMESRPLREGLSYALTTISIALFPCMVYLTNNLQEHYITSKKLSSKEVLQLMTMNNAYLEKQRFVEFLGQEQDKFFTWVKEADSSAVSKAFDQIYSVTYLKYLIEDYLSLLESANLPNDQLKSSRISLVVRLAKYLHEQTELTQDVHDEIAVYVKKLWEMQPAEFEEEFLKKISPLPFIDNTVRILTGLSARFFSILQPPSPPLNINSDTDKNPKI
;
A
#
# COMPACT_ATOMS: atom_id res chain seq x y z
N MET A 1 -11.82 6.76 -1.43
CA MET A 1 -11.85 5.29 -1.53
C MET A 1 -12.24 4.90 -2.94
N LEU A 2 -11.71 3.79 -3.45
CA LEU A 2 -12.01 3.29 -4.79
C LEU A 2 -13.38 2.60 -4.82
N SER A 3 -13.88 2.27 -6.01
CA SER A 3 -15.25 1.79 -6.22
C SER A 3 -15.37 0.28 -6.41
N SER A 4 -14.25 -0.41 -6.59
CA SER A 4 -14.24 -1.86 -6.87
C SER A 4 -12.99 -2.57 -6.35
N THR A 5 -13.15 -3.85 -6.00
CA THR A 5 -12.03 -4.76 -5.67
C THR A 5 -10.97 -4.76 -6.76
N LYS A 6 -11.38 -4.76 -8.04
CA LYS A 6 -10.45 -4.75 -9.18
C LYS A 6 -9.48 -3.58 -9.15
N GLU A 7 -9.93 -2.38 -8.75
CA GLU A 7 -9.06 -1.20 -8.62
C GLU A 7 -8.05 -1.37 -7.48
N TYR A 8 -8.46 -1.95 -6.34
CA TYR A 8 -7.56 -2.24 -5.23
C TYR A 8 -6.52 -3.30 -5.58
N LEU A 9 -6.91 -4.38 -6.26
CA LEU A 9 -5.96 -5.39 -6.73
C LEU A 9 -5.05 -4.85 -7.83
N GLN A 10 -5.53 -3.92 -8.66
CA GLN A 10 -4.65 -3.21 -9.60
C GLN A 10 -3.64 -2.35 -8.85
N ALA A 11 -4.04 -1.67 -7.77
CA ALA A 11 -3.11 -0.92 -6.92
C ALA A 11 -2.00 -1.82 -6.34
N LEU A 12 -2.32 -3.06 -5.94
CA LEU A 12 -1.30 -4.05 -5.53
C LEU A 12 -0.31 -4.35 -6.67
N ARG A 13 -0.82 -4.64 -7.86
CA ARG A 13 -0.03 -4.99 -9.05
C ARG A 13 0.91 -3.84 -9.47
N ASP A 14 0.40 -2.62 -9.35
CA ASP A 14 1.11 -1.37 -9.65
C ASP A 14 2.08 -0.93 -8.54
N GLY A 15 2.08 -1.60 -7.37
CA GLY A 15 2.93 -1.27 -6.22
C GLY A 15 2.43 -0.10 -5.36
N LYS A 16 1.18 0.34 -5.54
CA LYS A 16 0.53 1.37 -4.73
C LYS A 16 -0.02 0.80 -3.42
N TYR A 17 0.90 0.38 -2.55
CA TYR A 17 0.57 -0.46 -1.39
C TYR A 17 -0.31 0.20 -0.33
N LEU A 18 -0.12 1.50 -0.03
CA LEU A 18 -0.98 2.19 0.94
C LEU A 18 -2.43 2.29 0.45
N LEU A 19 -2.64 2.42 -0.86
CA LEU A 19 -3.97 2.39 -1.46
C LEU A 19 -4.56 0.98 -1.39
N PHE A 20 -3.76 -0.05 -1.69
CA PHE A 20 -4.17 -1.45 -1.55
C PHE A 20 -4.59 -1.80 -0.11
N LEU A 21 -3.88 -1.32 0.91
CA LEU A 21 -4.20 -1.57 2.32
C LEU A 21 -5.54 -0.95 2.78
N GLN A 22 -6.16 -0.08 1.98
CA GLN A 22 -7.52 0.39 2.23
C GLN A 22 -8.61 -0.59 1.76
N TRP A 23 -8.23 -1.67 1.06
CA TRP A 23 -9.17 -2.64 0.49
C TRP A 23 -10.11 -3.29 1.52
N PRO A 24 -9.66 -3.73 2.72
CA PRO A 24 -10.57 -4.29 3.72
C PRO A 24 -11.62 -3.29 4.20
N LYS A 25 -11.26 -1.99 4.29
CA LYS A 25 -12.22 -0.93 4.61
C LYS A 25 -13.29 -0.79 3.53
N PHE A 26 -12.88 -0.85 2.25
CA PHE A 26 -13.83 -0.88 1.14
C PHE A 26 -14.76 -2.10 1.19
N ILE A 27 -14.22 -3.30 1.44
CA ILE A 27 -15.03 -4.52 1.61
C ILE A 27 -16.03 -4.35 2.74
N ALA A 28 -15.62 -3.73 3.85
CA ALA A 28 -16.51 -3.44 4.96
C ALA A 28 -17.66 -2.52 4.57
N GLU A 29 -17.37 -1.46 3.82
CA GLU A 29 -18.40 -0.52 3.35
C GLU A 29 -19.29 -1.11 2.25
N TYR A 30 -18.74 -1.96 1.39
CA TYR A 30 -19.48 -2.59 0.30
C TYR A 30 -20.49 -3.62 0.81
N TYR A 31 -20.08 -4.47 1.76
CA TYR A 31 -20.92 -5.53 2.32
C TYR A 31 -21.67 -5.12 3.60
N GLY A 32 -21.19 -4.11 4.34
CA GLY A 32 -21.73 -3.64 5.61
C GLY A 32 -22.89 -2.64 5.52
N LYS A 33 -23.41 -2.34 4.32
CA LYS A 33 -24.58 -1.44 4.16
C LYS A 33 -25.83 -1.91 4.92
N ASN A 34 -25.91 -3.20 5.25
CA ASN A 34 -27.06 -3.80 5.94
C ASN A 34 -26.75 -4.45 7.30
N ASP A 35 -25.48 -4.61 7.69
CA ASP A 35 -25.07 -5.26 8.94
C ASP A 35 -23.91 -4.47 9.58
N LYS A 36 -24.13 -3.94 10.79
CA LYS A 36 -23.19 -3.01 11.46
C LYS A 36 -22.04 -3.71 12.21
N ASN A 37 -22.07 -5.03 12.31
CA ASN A 37 -21.07 -5.83 13.01
C ASN A 37 -20.52 -6.88 12.05
N GLN A 38 -19.47 -6.54 11.30
CA GLN A 38 -18.70 -7.56 10.61
C GLN A 38 -17.69 -8.17 11.57
N GLU A 39 -17.79 -9.47 11.76
CA GLU A 39 -16.81 -10.23 12.53
C GLU A 39 -15.51 -10.38 11.71
N ALA A 40 -14.36 -10.53 12.38
CA ALA A 40 -13.07 -10.63 11.71
C ALA A 40 -13.00 -11.82 10.73
N ASP A 41 -13.60 -12.95 11.10
CA ASP A 41 -13.67 -14.15 10.25
C ASP A 41 -14.55 -13.93 9.00
N GLU A 42 -15.61 -13.15 9.12
CA GLU A 42 -16.44 -12.76 7.98
C GLU A 42 -15.64 -11.88 7.00
N MET A 43 -14.87 -10.91 7.52
CA MET A 43 -14.01 -10.05 6.69
C MET A 43 -13.01 -10.87 5.87
N VAL A 44 -12.32 -11.82 6.50
CA VAL A 44 -11.39 -12.73 5.81
C VAL A 44 -12.11 -13.51 4.71
N THR A 45 -13.29 -14.04 5.01
CA THR A 45 -14.11 -14.81 4.06
C THR A 45 -14.51 -13.97 2.85
N LEU A 46 -14.91 -12.72 3.07
CA LEU A 46 -15.24 -11.78 2.00
C LEU A 46 -14.00 -11.43 1.15
N LEU A 47 -12.85 -11.22 1.77
CA LEU A 47 -11.59 -10.95 1.05
C LEU A 47 -11.19 -12.14 0.16
N ILE A 48 -11.31 -13.39 0.65
CA ILE A 48 -11.05 -14.60 -0.13
C ILE A 48 -11.94 -14.62 -1.38
N PHE A 49 -13.26 -14.49 -1.18
CA PHE A 49 -14.23 -14.49 -2.26
C PHE A 49 -13.92 -13.43 -3.31
N GLU A 50 -13.71 -12.19 -2.86
CA GLU A 50 -13.45 -11.05 -3.72
C GLU A 50 -12.14 -11.18 -4.48
N TRP A 51 -11.08 -11.71 -3.85
CA TRP A 51 -9.80 -11.90 -4.53
C TRP A 51 -9.90 -12.93 -5.66
N LEU A 52 -10.52 -14.09 -5.39
CA LEU A 52 -10.68 -15.16 -6.38
C LEU A 52 -11.53 -14.68 -7.57
N ASN A 53 -12.62 -13.96 -7.31
CA ASN A 53 -13.52 -13.45 -8.36
C ASN A 53 -12.94 -12.30 -9.17
N ASN A 54 -11.89 -11.64 -8.68
CA ASN A 54 -11.19 -10.56 -9.39
C ASN A 54 -9.82 -11.00 -9.96
N GLY A 55 -9.66 -12.30 -10.18
CA GLY A 55 -8.52 -12.87 -10.91
C GLY A 55 -7.26 -12.96 -10.06
N PHE A 56 -7.38 -13.53 -8.85
CA PHE A 56 -6.23 -13.93 -8.04
C PHE A 56 -5.22 -14.73 -8.86
N CYS A 57 -3.95 -14.34 -8.80
CA CYS A 57 -2.90 -14.96 -9.58
C CYS A 57 -1.56 -15.00 -8.85
N LEU A 58 -0.59 -15.72 -9.41
CA LEU A 58 0.74 -15.87 -8.83
C LEU A 58 1.48 -14.52 -8.67
N ASP A 59 1.28 -13.58 -9.59
CA ASP A 59 1.90 -12.26 -9.51
C ASP A 59 1.39 -11.47 -8.29
N ASP A 60 0.09 -11.55 -7.98
CA ASP A 60 -0.49 -10.91 -6.79
C ASP A 60 0.21 -11.39 -5.51
N ILE A 61 0.53 -12.69 -5.42
CA ILE A 61 1.22 -13.27 -4.26
C ILE A 61 2.63 -12.69 -4.13
N LYS A 62 3.38 -12.62 -5.25
CA LYS A 62 4.75 -12.07 -5.26
C LYS A 62 4.76 -10.58 -4.95
N LYS A 63 3.79 -9.82 -5.45
CA LYS A 63 3.61 -8.39 -5.15
C LYS A 63 3.27 -8.16 -3.68
N PHE A 64 2.43 -9.02 -3.10
CA PHE A 64 2.12 -8.99 -1.68
C PHE A 64 3.31 -9.42 -0.81
N ALA A 65 4.17 -10.34 -1.28
CA ALA A 65 5.39 -10.71 -0.59
C ALA A 65 6.37 -9.54 -0.42
N ILE A 66 6.47 -8.65 -1.42
CA ILE A 66 7.23 -7.38 -1.30
C ILE A 66 6.66 -6.51 -0.18
N LEU A 67 5.34 -6.33 -0.14
CA LEU A 67 4.68 -5.56 0.91
C LEU A 67 4.92 -6.17 2.30
N TYR A 68 4.86 -7.50 2.40
CA TYR A 68 5.13 -8.21 3.65
C TYR A 68 6.60 -8.06 4.08
N ALA A 69 7.54 -8.10 3.15
CA ALA A 69 8.96 -7.85 3.44
C ALA A 69 9.18 -6.44 4.02
N VAL A 70 8.47 -5.43 3.50
CA VAL A 70 8.50 -4.06 4.04
C VAL A 70 7.91 -4.00 5.46
N HIS A 71 6.86 -4.75 5.75
CA HIS A 71 6.22 -4.80 7.08
C HIS A 71 7.16 -5.34 8.17
N GLU A 72 7.96 -6.36 7.84
CA GLU A 72 8.89 -7.01 8.77
C GLU A 72 10.19 -6.22 9.01
N MET A 73 10.37 -5.06 8.37
CA MET A 73 11.55 -4.21 8.61
C MET A 73 11.55 -3.62 10.03
N GLU A 74 12.74 -3.47 10.62
CA GLU A 74 12.92 -2.95 11.99
C GLU A 74 12.36 -1.54 12.19
N SER A 75 12.36 -0.71 11.14
CA SER A 75 11.78 0.64 11.14
C SER A 75 10.25 0.63 11.32
N ARG A 76 9.61 -0.54 11.09
CA ARG A 76 8.16 -0.79 11.20
C ARG A 76 7.35 0.29 10.51
N PRO A 77 7.43 0.37 9.16
CA PRO A 77 6.75 1.39 8.37
C PRO A 77 5.22 1.26 8.38
N LEU A 78 4.69 0.08 8.71
CA LEU A 78 3.25 -0.19 8.82
C LEU A 78 2.92 -0.56 10.27
N ARG A 79 2.18 0.31 10.94
CA ARG A 79 1.73 0.18 12.34
C ARG A 79 0.21 0.27 12.43
N GLU A 80 -0.32 -0.13 13.58
CA GLU A 80 -1.74 0.04 13.93
C GLU A 80 -2.69 -0.52 12.87
N GLY A 81 -3.65 0.28 12.39
CA GLY A 81 -4.63 -0.12 11.39
C GLY A 81 -4.03 -0.58 10.06
N LEU A 82 -2.86 -0.09 9.66
CA LEU A 82 -2.17 -0.56 8.45
C LEU A 82 -1.59 -1.97 8.67
N SER A 83 -0.99 -2.21 9.83
CA SER A 83 -0.50 -3.54 10.22
C SER A 83 -1.67 -4.52 10.33
N TYR A 84 -2.78 -4.10 10.93
CA TYR A 84 -3.99 -4.92 11.03
C TYR A 84 -4.51 -5.30 9.63
N ALA A 85 -4.69 -4.31 8.74
CA ALA A 85 -5.13 -4.56 7.36
C ALA A 85 -4.22 -5.56 6.63
N LEU A 86 -2.90 -5.40 6.74
CA LEU A 86 -1.94 -6.33 6.13
C LEU A 86 -2.11 -7.76 6.67
N THR A 87 -2.22 -7.92 8.00
CA THR A 87 -2.40 -9.24 8.61
C THR A 87 -3.75 -9.87 8.27
N THR A 88 -4.84 -9.10 8.20
CA THR A 88 -6.14 -9.61 7.78
C THR A 88 -6.10 -10.10 6.33
N ILE A 89 -5.43 -9.37 5.44
CA ILE A 89 -5.25 -9.76 4.04
C ILE A 89 -4.35 -11.00 3.93
N SER A 90 -3.28 -11.13 4.73
CA SER A 90 -2.43 -12.32 4.69
C SER A 90 -3.16 -13.58 5.15
N ILE A 91 -4.06 -13.46 6.14
CA ILE A 91 -4.94 -14.57 6.56
C ILE A 91 -5.85 -15.00 5.41
N ALA A 92 -6.35 -14.07 4.58
CA ALA A 92 -7.14 -14.39 3.38
C ALA A 92 -6.29 -14.92 2.20
N LEU A 93 -5.02 -14.49 2.11
CA LEU A 93 -4.11 -14.91 1.05
C LEU A 93 -3.86 -16.41 1.06
N PHE A 94 -3.58 -17.00 2.23
CA PHE A 94 -3.20 -18.41 2.30
C PHE A 94 -4.31 -19.36 1.82
N PRO A 95 -5.59 -19.20 2.20
CA PRO A 95 -6.69 -19.94 1.58
C PRO A 95 -6.77 -19.74 0.06
N CYS A 96 -6.61 -18.52 -0.44
CA CYS A 96 -6.57 -18.28 -1.90
C CYS A 96 -5.45 -19.07 -2.58
N MET A 97 -4.26 -19.14 -1.97
CA MET A 97 -3.14 -19.96 -2.46
C MET A 97 -3.49 -21.45 -2.47
N VAL A 98 -4.08 -21.96 -1.39
CA VAL A 98 -4.53 -23.37 -1.30
C VAL A 98 -5.54 -23.68 -2.41
N TYR A 99 -6.54 -22.82 -2.60
CA TYR A 99 -7.56 -23.03 -3.62
C TYR A 99 -6.97 -22.99 -5.03
N LEU A 100 -6.03 -22.06 -5.29
CA LEU A 100 -5.33 -21.97 -6.57
C LEU A 100 -4.51 -23.23 -6.88
N THR A 101 -3.68 -23.69 -5.94
CA THR A 101 -2.80 -24.85 -6.14
C THR A 101 -3.60 -26.15 -6.34
N ASN A 102 -4.75 -26.27 -5.68
CA ASN A 102 -5.60 -27.47 -5.74
C ASN A 102 -6.72 -27.40 -6.79
N ASN A 103 -6.72 -26.37 -7.66
CA ASN A 103 -7.74 -26.16 -8.68
C ASN A 103 -9.18 -26.06 -8.14
N LEU A 104 -9.34 -25.52 -6.92
CA LEU A 104 -10.65 -25.35 -6.27
C LEU A 104 -11.27 -23.98 -6.55
N GLN A 105 -10.52 -23.04 -7.14
CA GLN A 105 -10.98 -21.68 -7.41
C GLN A 105 -12.30 -21.63 -8.20
N GLU A 106 -12.53 -22.57 -9.12
CA GLU A 106 -13.72 -22.60 -9.98
C GLU A 106 -15.02 -22.72 -9.18
N HIS A 107 -15.00 -23.36 -8.00
CA HIS A 107 -16.16 -23.47 -7.12
C HIS A 107 -16.55 -22.14 -6.46
N TYR A 108 -15.61 -21.21 -6.34
CA TYR A 108 -15.80 -19.91 -5.70
C TYR A 108 -16.10 -18.78 -6.69
N ILE A 109 -15.87 -19.00 -7.98
CA ILE A 109 -16.07 -18.01 -9.04
C ILE A 109 -17.56 -17.94 -9.41
N THR A 110 -18.11 -16.73 -9.41
CA THR A 110 -19.49 -16.43 -9.80
C THR A 110 -19.56 -15.12 -10.56
N SER A 111 -20.42 -15.05 -11.59
CA SER A 111 -20.70 -13.80 -12.31
C SER A 111 -21.72 -12.91 -11.62
N LYS A 112 -22.46 -13.46 -10.63
CA LYS A 112 -23.52 -12.73 -9.92
C LYS A 112 -22.91 -11.96 -8.74
N LYS A 113 -23.35 -10.73 -8.57
CA LYS A 113 -23.07 -9.97 -7.34
C LYS A 113 -23.86 -10.58 -6.19
N LEU A 114 -23.15 -11.07 -5.18
CA LEU A 114 -23.72 -11.67 -3.99
C LEU A 114 -23.71 -10.68 -2.83
N SER A 115 -24.67 -10.81 -1.92
CA SER A 115 -24.66 -10.17 -0.60
C SER A 115 -23.70 -10.89 0.36
N SER A 116 -23.39 -10.29 1.51
CA SER A 116 -22.49 -10.89 2.51
C SER A 116 -22.98 -12.28 2.94
N LYS A 117 -24.27 -12.42 3.23
CA LYS A 117 -24.89 -13.69 3.64
C LYS A 117 -24.77 -14.77 2.57
N GLU A 118 -24.97 -14.41 1.31
CA GLU A 118 -24.83 -15.34 0.18
C GLU A 118 -23.37 -15.77 -0.02
N VAL A 119 -22.41 -14.86 0.16
CA VAL A 119 -20.99 -15.21 0.14
C VAL A 119 -20.64 -16.17 1.28
N LEU A 120 -21.04 -15.89 2.52
CA LEU A 120 -20.77 -16.76 3.66
C LEU A 120 -21.37 -18.17 3.48
N GLN A 121 -22.58 -18.25 2.91
CA GLN A 121 -23.21 -19.52 2.57
C GLN A 121 -22.43 -20.28 1.50
N LEU A 122 -22.01 -19.60 0.42
CA LEU A 122 -21.17 -20.19 -0.63
C LEU A 122 -19.87 -20.76 -0.06
N MET A 123 -19.21 -20.01 0.83
CA MET A 123 -17.94 -20.41 1.46
C MET A 123 -18.13 -21.64 2.35
N THR A 124 -19.22 -21.67 3.12
CA THR A 124 -19.57 -22.83 3.95
C THR A 124 -19.87 -24.07 3.11
N MET A 125 -20.59 -23.91 1.99
CA MET A 125 -20.90 -25.00 1.07
C MET A 125 -19.62 -25.58 0.45
N ASN A 126 -18.72 -24.71 -0.01
CA ASN A 126 -17.49 -25.13 -0.68
C ASN A 126 -16.44 -25.70 0.28
N ASN A 127 -16.52 -25.40 1.58
CA ASN A 127 -15.65 -26.04 2.58
C ASN A 127 -15.79 -27.57 2.62
N ALA A 128 -16.87 -28.14 2.07
CA ALA A 128 -17.03 -29.60 1.97
C ALA A 128 -16.08 -30.26 0.95
N TYR A 129 -15.52 -29.51 -0.01
CA TYR A 129 -14.62 -30.05 -1.03
C TYR A 129 -13.25 -30.44 -0.49
N LEU A 130 -12.86 -29.94 0.69
CA LEU A 130 -11.55 -30.20 1.25
C LEU A 130 -11.66 -30.47 2.75
N GLU A 131 -11.28 -31.69 3.14
CA GLU A 131 -11.35 -32.12 4.53
C GLU A 131 -10.44 -31.26 5.42
N LYS A 132 -10.94 -30.87 6.59
CA LYS A 132 -10.29 -29.88 7.47
C LYS A 132 -8.82 -30.20 7.75
N GLN A 133 -8.48 -31.47 7.98
CA GLN A 133 -7.10 -31.87 8.24
C GLN A 133 -6.18 -31.58 7.04
N ARG A 134 -6.60 -31.98 5.83
CA ARG A 134 -5.87 -31.71 4.59
C ARG A 134 -5.79 -30.21 4.30
N PHE A 135 -6.82 -29.44 4.67
CA PHE A 135 -6.80 -27.99 4.49
C PHE A 135 -5.68 -27.35 5.29
N VAL A 136 -5.55 -27.73 6.56
CA VAL A 136 -4.49 -27.22 7.44
C VAL A 136 -3.10 -27.61 6.91
N GLU A 137 -2.94 -28.83 6.40
CA GLU A 137 -1.68 -29.29 5.79
C GLU A 137 -1.29 -28.45 4.56
N PHE A 138 -2.23 -28.24 3.63
CA PHE A 138 -1.98 -27.39 2.45
C PHE A 138 -1.77 -25.92 2.82
N LEU A 139 -2.48 -25.43 3.84
CA LEU A 139 -2.31 -24.07 4.33
C LEU A 139 -0.88 -23.86 4.86
N GLY A 140 -0.33 -24.82 5.61
CA GLY A 140 1.05 -24.79 6.07
C GLY A 140 2.06 -24.78 4.92
N GLN A 141 1.83 -25.60 3.89
CA GLN A 141 2.71 -25.64 2.70
C GLN A 141 2.72 -24.30 1.95
N GLU A 142 1.56 -23.68 1.75
CA GLU A 142 1.47 -22.38 1.07
C GLU A 142 2.03 -21.24 1.93
N GLN A 143 1.93 -21.32 3.27
CA GLN A 143 2.60 -20.40 4.19
C GLN A 143 4.13 -20.48 4.07
N ASP A 144 4.70 -21.69 4.13
CA ASP A 144 6.16 -21.90 4.01
C ASP A 144 6.69 -21.35 2.68
N LYS A 145 5.97 -21.63 1.60
CA LYS A 145 6.26 -21.12 0.25
C LYS A 145 6.18 -19.60 0.19
N PHE A 146 5.14 -18.99 0.77
CA PHE A 146 5.01 -17.54 0.85
C PHE A 146 6.16 -16.90 1.62
N PHE A 147 6.49 -17.39 2.81
CA PHE A 147 7.57 -16.83 3.62
C PHE A 147 8.95 -17.02 2.97
N THR A 148 9.12 -18.04 2.14
CA THR A 148 10.31 -18.17 1.28
C THR A 148 10.34 -17.04 0.25
N TRP A 149 9.24 -16.76 -0.45
CA TRP A 149 9.17 -15.64 -1.40
C TRP A 149 9.30 -14.26 -0.75
N VAL A 150 8.90 -14.10 0.51
CA VAL A 150 9.15 -12.86 1.28
C VAL A 150 10.65 -12.66 1.48
N LYS A 151 11.39 -13.72 1.87
CA LYS A 151 12.85 -13.66 2.04
C LYS A 151 13.60 -13.45 0.73
N GLU A 152 13.05 -13.96 -0.36
CA GLU A 152 13.61 -13.87 -1.72
C GLU A 152 13.09 -12.66 -2.53
N ALA A 153 12.29 -11.79 -1.91
CA ALA A 153 11.71 -10.64 -2.58
C ALA A 153 12.81 -9.72 -3.16
N ASP A 154 12.58 -9.19 -4.37
CA ASP A 154 13.54 -8.32 -5.05
C ASP A 154 13.89 -7.10 -4.18
N SER A 155 15.17 -6.99 -3.80
CA SER A 155 15.63 -5.95 -2.87
C SER A 155 15.41 -4.54 -3.41
N SER A 156 15.50 -4.34 -4.73
CA SER A 156 15.22 -3.05 -5.35
C SER A 156 13.75 -2.68 -5.22
N ALA A 157 12.84 -3.62 -5.50
CA ALA A 157 11.41 -3.40 -5.33
C ALA A 157 11.02 -3.19 -3.86
N VAL A 158 11.59 -3.96 -2.93
CA VAL A 158 11.37 -3.78 -1.48
C VAL A 158 11.84 -2.40 -1.03
N SER A 159 13.04 -1.96 -1.43
CA SER A 159 13.55 -0.62 -1.09
C SER A 159 12.64 0.49 -1.62
N LYS A 160 12.20 0.40 -2.89
CA LYS A 160 11.29 1.39 -3.48
C LYS A 160 9.94 1.44 -2.76
N ALA A 161 9.39 0.27 -2.43
CA ALA A 161 8.15 0.14 -1.69
C ALA A 161 8.29 0.73 -0.27
N PHE A 162 9.41 0.44 0.40
CA PHE A 162 9.75 1.01 1.70
C PHE A 162 9.79 2.54 1.65
N ASP A 163 10.54 3.13 0.72
CA ASP A 163 10.66 4.59 0.61
C ASP A 163 9.30 5.25 0.38
N GLN A 164 8.48 4.67 -0.52
CA GLN A 164 7.14 5.17 -0.81
C GLN A 164 6.21 5.09 0.41
N ILE A 165 6.15 3.93 1.07
CA ILE A 165 5.29 3.72 2.24
C ILE A 165 5.77 4.59 3.40
N TYR A 166 7.05 4.51 3.73
CA TYR A 166 7.62 5.14 4.91
C TYR A 166 7.61 6.67 4.80
N SER A 167 7.74 7.23 3.60
CA SER A 167 7.61 8.68 3.42
C SER A 167 6.28 9.20 3.99
N VAL A 168 5.17 8.53 3.71
CA VAL A 168 3.83 8.91 4.21
C VAL A 168 3.67 8.52 5.67
N THR A 169 3.99 7.28 6.03
CA THR A 169 3.68 6.76 7.37
C THR A 169 4.56 7.35 8.45
N TYR A 170 5.79 7.74 8.14
CA TYR A 170 6.65 8.50 9.06
C TYR A 170 5.96 9.78 9.52
N LEU A 171 5.44 10.58 8.58
CA LEU A 171 4.72 11.82 8.90
C LEU A 171 3.44 11.54 9.67
N LYS A 172 2.71 10.47 9.32
CA LYS A 172 1.49 10.08 10.02
C LYS A 172 1.76 9.83 11.51
N TYR A 173 2.72 8.98 11.83
CA TYR A 173 3.05 8.65 13.22
C TYR A 173 3.64 9.85 13.96
N LEU A 174 4.48 10.65 13.30
CA LEU A 174 5.03 11.87 13.88
C LEU A 174 3.95 12.88 14.28
N ILE A 175 2.90 13.03 13.46
CA ILE A 175 1.77 13.92 13.74
C ILE A 175 0.88 13.37 14.87
N GLU A 176 0.68 12.05 14.93
CA GLU A 176 -0.07 11.38 16.02
C GLU A 176 0.66 11.51 17.37
N ASP A 177 1.98 11.37 17.38
CA ASP A 177 2.84 11.60 18.55
C ASP A 177 2.80 13.07 18.98
N TYR A 178 2.89 14.00 18.03
CA TYR A 178 2.76 15.44 18.28
C TYR A 178 1.41 15.77 18.93
N LEU A 179 0.32 15.26 18.35
CA LEU A 179 -1.04 15.49 18.85
C LEU A 179 -1.18 15.02 20.30
N SER A 180 -0.76 13.79 20.59
CA SER A 180 -0.87 13.19 21.92
C SER A 180 -0.05 13.96 22.97
N LEU A 181 1.14 14.43 22.58
CA LEU A 181 1.98 15.25 23.45
C LEU A 181 1.37 16.64 23.67
N LEU A 182 0.82 17.27 22.64
CA LEU A 182 0.16 18.57 22.74
C LEU A 182 -1.09 18.49 23.63
N GLU A 183 -1.91 17.45 23.48
CA GLU A 183 -3.10 17.24 24.32
C GLU A 183 -2.72 17.12 25.80
N SER A 184 -1.71 16.29 26.11
CA SER A 184 -1.25 16.03 27.48
C SER A 184 -0.40 17.16 28.11
N ALA A 185 0.18 18.06 27.31
CA ALA A 185 1.01 19.15 27.81
C ALA A 185 0.22 20.14 28.69
N ASN A 186 0.75 20.48 29.87
CA ASN A 186 0.14 21.49 30.74
C ASN A 186 0.66 22.90 30.39
N LEU A 187 -0.15 23.66 29.63
CA LEU A 187 0.18 25.02 29.17
C LEU A 187 -0.92 26.01 29.65
N PRO A 188 -0.96 26.38 30.94
CA PRO A 188 -2.08 27.10 31.53
C PRO A 188 -2.28 28.52 30.98
N ASN A 189 -1.22 29.14 30.47
CA ASN A 189 -1.27 30.50 29.91
C ASN A 189 -1.50 30.51 28.38
N ASP A 190 -1.55 29.34 27.75
CA ASP A 190 -1.66 29.23 26.30
C ASP A 190 -3.14 29.16 25.88
N GLN A 191 -3.68 30.32 25.49
CA GLN A 191 -5.06 30.42 25.01
C GLN A 191 -5.25 29.85 23.60
N LEU A 192 -4.17 29.63 22.84
CA LEU A 192 -4.21 29.14 21.46
C LEU A 192 -4.04 27.63 21.37
N LYS A 193 -3.63 26.95 22.47
CA LYS A 193 -3.46 25.49 22.55
C LYS A 193 -4.63 24.72 21.95
N SER A 194 -5.86 25.03 22.34
CA SER A 194 -7.07 24.34 21.85
C SER A 194 -7.24 24.48 20.32
N SER A 195 -6.93 25.66 19.78
CA SER A 195 -6.95 25.91 18.33
C SER A 195 -5.84 25.17 17.60
N ARG A 196 -4.63 25.07 18.20
CA ARG A 196 -3.53 24.26 17.66
C ARG A 196 -3.91 22.78 17.61
N ILE A 197 -4.46 22.22 18.69
CA ILE A 197 -4.98 20.84 18.71
C ILE A 197 -5.96 20.62 17.57
N SER A 198 -6.92 21.54 17.37
CA SER A 198 -7.88 21.44 16.26
C SER A 198 -7.20 21.37 14.89
N LEU A 199 -6.16 22.19 14.65
CA LEU A 199 -5.39 22.14 13.40
C LEU A 199 -4.62 20.83 13.25
N VAL A 200 -3.96 20.34 14.30
CA VAL A 200 -3.20 19.07 14.26
C VAL A 200 -4.14 17.89 13.99
N VAL A 201 -5.31 17.84 14.63
CA VAL A 201 -6.33 16.81 14.37
C VAL A 201 -6.78 16.83 12.91
N ARG A 202 -6.98 18.02 12.33
CA ARG A 202 -7.38 18.16 10.92
C ARG A 202 -6.26 17.77 9.96
N LEU A 203 -5.01 18.11 10.28
CA LEU A 203 -3.83 17.68 9.54
C LEU A 203 -3.69 16.15 9.57
N ALA A 204 -3.85 15.53 10.75
CA ALA A 204 -3.84 14.07 10.91
C ALA A 204 -4.93 13.40 10.06
N LYS A 205 -6.16 13.95 10.06
CA LYS A 205 -7.26 13.47 9.21
C LYS A 205 -6.94 13.59 7.73
N TYR A 206 -6.41 14.74 7.30
CA TYR A 206 -6.01 14.96 5.91
C TYR A 206 -4.95 13.93 5.47
N LEU A 207 -3.92 13.72 6.28
CA LEU A 207 -2.83 12.79 5.95
C LEU A 207 -3.28 11.33 5.99
N HIS A 208 -4.25 10.98 6.84
CA HIS A 208 -4.84 9.64 6.88
C HIS A 208 -5.49 9.22 5.55
N GLU A 209 -5.96 10.17 4.76
CA GLU A 209 -6.56 9.91 3.44
C GLU A 209 -5.52 9.79 2.33
N GLN A 210 -4.28 10.22 2.57
CA GLN A 210 -3.21 10.20 1.56
C GLN A 210 -2.53 8.83 1.48
N THR A 211 -2.21 8.42 0.26
CA THR A 211 -1.49 7.17 -0.03
C THR A 211 -0.09 7.41 -0.61
N GLU A 212 0.20 8.63 -1.05
CA GLU A 212 1.49 9.06 -1.61
C GLU A 212 1.74 10.51 -1.19
N LEU A 213 3.01 10.89 -0.96
CA LEU A 213 3.41 12.27 -0.73
C LEU A 213 3.67 12.98 -2.07
N THR A 214 2.59 13.47 -2.68
CA THR A 214 2.70 14.32 -3.87
C THR A 214 3.06 15.76 -3.49
N GLN A 215 3.35 16.60 -4.50
CA GLN A 215 3.60 18.02 -4.26
C GLN A 215 2.40 18.71 -3.60
N ASP A 216 1.18 18.39 -4.05
CA ASP A 216 -0.04 18.95 -3.47
C ASP A 216 -0.18 18.60 -1.98
N VAL A 217 0.23 17.37 -1.60
CA VAL A 217 0.24 16.95 -0.19
C VAL A 217 1.28 17.73 0.61
N HIS A 218 2.48 17.93 0.07
CA HIS A 218 3.51 18.76 0.71
C HIS A 218 3.03 20.21 0.91
N ASP A 219 2.40 20.79 -0.10
CA ASP A 219 1.93 22.17 -0.06
C ASP A 219 0.79 22.33 0.97
N GLU A 220 -0.16 21.38 1.03
CA GLU A 220 -1.24 21.39 2.02
C GLU A 220 -0.68 21.21 3.44
N ILE A 221 0.28 20.29 3.66
CA ILE A 221 0.98 20.14 4.95
C ILE A 221 1.65 21.45 5.35
N ALA A 222 2.33 22.13 4.42
CA ALA A 222 2.99 23.40 4.68
C ALA A 222 1.99 24.50 5.11
N VAL A 223 0.78 24.51 4.54
CA VAL A 223 -0.30 25.43 4.96
C VAL A 223 -0.72 25.18 6.40
N TYR A 224 -0.87 23.91 6.83
CA TYR A 224 -1.17 23.59 8.23
C TYR A 224 -0.03 23.99 9.16
N VAL A 225 1.22 23.63 8.82
CA VAL A 225 2.40 23.96 9.63
C VAL A 225 2.60 25.46 9.75
N LYS A 226 2.40 26.23 8.69
CA LYS A 226 2.46 27.70 8.73
C LYS A 226 1.45 28.28 9.73
N LYS A 227 0.20 27.82 9.70
CA LYS A 227 -0.84 28.28 10.64
C LYS A 227 -0.50 27.89 12.08
N LEU A 228 0.11 26.73 12.30
CA LEU A 228 0.57 26.30 13.62
C LEU A 228 1.68 27.23 14.15
N TRP A 229 2.62 27.65 13.31
CA TRP A 229 3.64 28.65 13.66
C TRP A 229 3.04 30.02 14.00
N GLU A 230 2.02 30.46 13.27
CA GLU A 230 1.30 31.72 13.54
C GLU A 230 0.56 31.70 14.90
N MET A 231 0.26 30.51 15.44
CA MET A 231 -0.38 30.30 16.74
C MET A 231 0.60 30.21 17.92
N GLN A 232 1.83 30.72 17.76
CA GLN A 232 2.84 30.82 18.82
C GLN A 232 3.04 29.49 19.57
N PRO A 233 3.54 28.44 18.88
CA PRO A 233 3.71 27.12 19.46
C PRO A 233 4.72 27.13 20.62
N ALA A 234 4.61 26.18 21.54
CA ALA A 234 5.60 25.97 22.59
C ALA A 234 6.91 25.38 22.04
N GLU A 235 8.01 25.53 22.77
CA GLU A 235 9.35 25.09 22.34
C GLU A 235 9.41 23.60 21.93
N PHE A 236 8.69 22.73 22.65
CA PHE A 236 8.68 21.30 22.34
C PHE A 236 7.96 20.98 21.02
N GLU A 237 7.02 21.83 20.60
CA GLU A 237 6.26 21.65 19.36
C GLU A 237 7.11 22.01 18.14
N GLU A 238 8.04 22.96 18.28
CA GLU A 238 8.89 23.42 17.17
C GLU A 238 9.64 22.29 16.47
N GLU A 239 10.12 21.32 17.25
CA GLU A 239 10.87 20.18 16.72
C GLU A 239 9.98 19.26 15.86
N PHE A 240 8.71 19.10 16.24
CA PHE A 240 7.73 18.41 15.40
C PHE A 240 7.45 19.19 14.13
N LEU A 241 7.18 20.49 14.24
CA LEU A 241 6.86 21.33 13.08
C LEU A 241 8.00 21.37 12.05
N LYS A 242 9.27 21.41 12.51
CA LYS A 242 10.47 21.35 11.65
C LYS A 242 10.60 20.02 10.93
N LYS A 243 10.23 18.90 11.56
CA LYS A 243 10.26 17.55 10.94
C LYS A 243 9.07 17.28 10.03
N ILE A 244 7.89 17.82 10.34
CA ILE A 244 6.67 17.64 9.56
C ILE A 244 6.76 18.40 8.23
N SER A 245 7.29 19.62 8.26
CA SER A 245 7.52 20.42 7.05
C SER A 245 8.92 21.01 7.09
N PRO A 246 9.95 20.22 6.74
CA PRO A 246 11.32 20.69 6.73
C PRO A 246 11.50 21.74 5.64
N LEU A 247 12.40 22.70 5.88
CA LEU A 247 12.68 23.76 4.91
C LEU A 247 13.16 23.12 3.59
N PRO A 248 12.53 23.43 2.44
CA PRO A 248 12.66 22.66 1.19
C PRO A 248 14.03 22.78 0.49
N PHE A 249 15.00 23.49 1.07
CA PHE A 249 16.28 23.78 0.41
C PHE A 249 17.14 22.52 0.19
N ILE A 250 17.15 21.58 1.14
CA ILE A 250 18.00 20.38 1.03
C ILE A 250 17.35 19.33 0.12
N ASP A 251 16.05 19.11 0.25
CA ASP A 251 15.32 18.06 -0.47
C ASP A 251 15.11 18.41 -1.96
N ASN A 252 14.87 19.68 -2.29
CA ASN A 252 14.85 20.13 -3.68
C ASN A 252 16.21 19.96 -4.35
N THR A 253 17.31 20.14 -3.61
CA THR A 253 18.66 19.99 -4.17
C THR A 253 18.96 18.54 -4.54
N VAL A 254 18.58 17.58 -3.69
CA VAL A 254 18.74 16.14 -3.96
C VAL A 254 17.87 15.69 -5.13
N ARG A 255 16.62 16.17 -5.21
CA ARG A 255 15.69 15.86 -6.31
C ARG A 255 16.14 16.45 -7.66
N ILE A 256 16.72 17.66 -7.65
CA ILE A 256 17.32 18.28 -8.85
C ILE A 256 18.57 17.49 -9.29
N LEU A 257 19.43 17.10 -8.35
CA LEU A 257 20.65 16.33 -8.63
C LEU A 257 20.34 14.93 -9.21
N THR A 258 19.33 14.24 -8.67
CA THR A 258 18.86 12.94 -9.22
C THR A 258 18.17 13.09 -10.58
N GLY A 259 17.43 14.18 -10.81
CA GLY A 259 16.85 14.48 -12.13
C GLY A 259 17.90 14.84 -13.19
N LEU A 260 18.98 15.52 -12.80
CA LEU A 260 20.09 15.87 -13.68
C LEU A 260 20.97 14.68 -14.03
N SER A 261 21.26 13.79 -13.08
CA SER A 261 22.05 12.58 -13.34
C SER A 261 21.33 11.63 -14.32
N ALA A 262 20.01 11.44 -14.15
CA ALA A 262 19.21 10.63 -15.08
C ALA A 262 19.22 11.18 -16.52
N ARG A 263 19.19 12.51 -16.68
CA ARG A 263 19.29 13.16 -18.00
C ARG A 263 20.70 13.16 -18.58
N PHE A 264 21.73 13.14 -17.74
CA PHE A 264 23.12 13.07 -18.20
C PHE A 264 23.46 11.69 -18.80
N PHE A 265 22.95 10.61 -18.21
CA PHE A 265 23.16 9.26 -18.71
C PHE A 265 22.31 8.91 -19.95
N SER A 266 21.19 9.58 -20.19
CA SER A 266 20.40 9.39 -21.43
C SER A 266 21.05 10.06 -22.65
N ILE A 267 21.88 11.09 -22.45
CA ILE A 267 22.63 11.78 -23.50
C ILE A 267 23.88 10.98 -23.92
N LEU A 268 24.38 10.09 -23.06
CA LEU A 268 25.56 9.26 -23.32
C LEU A 268 25.25 7.90 -23.94
N GLN A 269 23.99 7.61 -24.28
CA GLN A 269 23.68 6.41 -25.06
C GLN A 269 24.15 6.60 -26.51
N PRO A 270 25.11 5.77 -27.00
CA PRO A 270 25.56 5.89 -28.38
C PRO A 270 24.40 5.56 -29.33
N PRO A 271 24.30 6.27 -30.48
CA PRO A 271 23.21 6.04 -31.43
C PRO A 271 23.23 4.59 -31.92
N SER A 272 22.05 3.96 -31.92
CA SER A 272 21.87 2.62 -32.48
C SER A 272 22.37 2.62 -33.94
N PRO A 273 23.19 1.64 -34.35
CA PRO A 273 23.71 1.62 -35.71
C PRO A 273 22.55 1.47 -36.71
N PRO A 274 22.59 2.18 -37.85
CA PRO A 274 21.52 2.13 -38.82
C PRO A 274 21.43 0.72 -39.43
N LEU A 275 20.20 0.20 -39.50
CA LEU A 275 19.85 -0.96 -40.31
C LEU A 275 20.22 -0.67 -41.76
N ASN A 276 21.29 -1.31 -42.22
CA ASN A 276 21.81 -1.16 -43.57
C ASN A 276 20.92 -1.97 -44.53
N ILE A 277 19.90 -1.32 -45.08
CA ILE A 277 19.15 -1.84 -46.24
C ILE A 277 19.96 -1.43 -47.47
N ASN A 278 20.91 -2.25 -47.88
CA ASN A 278 21.52 -2.12 -49.20
C ASN A 278 20.79 -3.03 -50.18
N SER A 279 20.06 -2.34 -51.05
CA SER A 279 19.53 -2.75 -52.34
C SER A 279 20.55 -3.53 -53.17
N ASP A 280 20.08 -4.66 -53.71
CA ASP A 280 20.60 -5.32 -54.88
C ASP A 280 20.73 -4.37 -56.08
N THR A 281 21.59 -4.78 -57.03
CA THR A 281 22.00 -4.19 -58.31
C THR A 281 23.27 -3.31 -58.23
N ASP A 282 24.33 -3.53 -59.01
CA ASP A 282 24.38 -4.10 -60.35
C ASP A 282 25.85 -4.47 -60.75
N LYS A 283 26.01 -5.60 -61.46
CA LYS A 283 26.94 -5.86 -62.60
C LYS A 283 28.48 -5.78 -62.38
N ASN A 284 29.32 -6.67 -62.92
CA ASN A 284 29.37 -7.17 -64.31
C ASN A 284 30.46 -8.29 -64.48
N PRO A 285 30.65 -8.89 -65.68
CA PRO A 285 31.14 -10.26 -65.89
C PRO A 285 32.66 -10.38 -66.09
N LYS A 286 33.17 -11.62 -66.10
CA LYS A 286 34.48 -11.97 -66.68
C LYS A 286 34.42 -13.29 -67.45
N ILE A 287 34.82 -13.17 -68.74
CA ILE A 287 35.57 -14.07 -69.64
C ILE A 287 35.24 -15.56 -69.57
#